data_AF-A0A7Z0DZE1-F1
#
_entry.id   AF-A0A7Z0DZE1-F1
#
_cell.length_a   1.000
_cell.length_b   1.000
_cell.length_c   1.000
_cell.angle_alpha   90.00
_cell.angle_beta   90.00
_cell.angle_gamma   90.00
#
_symmetry.space_group_name_H-M   'P 1'
#
loop_
_entity.id
_entity.type
_entity.pdbx_description
1 polymer ?
#
loop_
_entity_poly.entity_id
_entity_poly.type
_entity_poly.pdbx_seq_one_letter_code
_entity_poly.pdbx_strand_id
1 'polypeptide(L)'
;MTDRLIQGSVWLSFSRAIVNGLSALSTFILAWYLAPSDFGLVAIATTIQIILSSVTDLSLGQALIRHDSPSEVHFSAVWTLSVTRSAILGLVFAAGAYPIAEFYNEPRLIGVMFALSFSLFMSGLANPRRVMLQRDLIFWQEFVLNVSQKLVGFVVTVAIAAIYQSYWALVIGTLAYQVTNIIVSYTVLPFWPRITFRHARELFSFSLWLTAGQIVNTLNWRVEYLLIGKWLGAAELGHYTVGNTLSTLPTREATAPLNQTIYPGFSRVRHDPVRLTAAYQRAQALLAAVALPAGIGMAVVADPMIRLALGEKWVPAIFIVQSLASVFALQTLGSLVQALGMAKGQTKLLFIRDSQMLVTRVPIIIVGLLLAGLPGVIYARVLTGLISTVVNMLLVKRLIGLAFFQQLAANFRALVSVALMAAAVWGLSHVLSTPTDKAALTLHLAILVITGGVIYVGSSFVLWLAMKRPNGPETEVQRIVVKFLSKAKRIAVAKSA
;
A
#
# COMPACT_ATOMS: atom_id res chain seq x y z
N MET A 1 -10.88 -19.28 22.10
CA MET A 1 -9.94 -18.98 21.00
C MET A 1 -10.58 -18.08 19.94
N THR A 2 -11.84 -18.32 19.56
CA THR A 2 -12.61 -17.52 18.58
C THR A 2 -12.81 -16.06 19.01
N ASP A 3 -13.12 -15.78 20.28
CA ASP A 3 -13.32 -14.40 20.75
C ASP A 3 -12.04 -13.57 20.76
N ARG A 4 -10.89 -14.17 21.11
CA ARG A 4 -9.57 -13.50 21.04
C ARG A 4 -9.17 -13.18 19.59
N LEU A 5 -9.51 -14.05 18.64
CA LEU A 5 -9.28 -13.80 17.21
C LEU A 5 -10.15 -12.67 16.67
N ILE A 6 -11.42 -12.61 17.08
CA ILE A 6 -12.35 -11.55 16.68
C ILE A 6 -11.93 -10.21 17.29
N GLN A 7 -11.71 -10.16 18.61
CA GLN A 7 -11.22 -8.96 19.28
C GLN A 7 -9.87 -8.50 18.70
N GLY A 8 -9.01 -9.45 18.36
CA GLY A 8 -7.74 -9.19 17.73
C GLY A 8 -7.80 -8.57 16.35
N SER A 9 -8.67 -9.12 15.51
CA SER A 9 -8.94 -8.54 14.19
C SER A 9 -9.50 -7.12 14.29
N VAL A 10 -10.30 -6.82 15.32
CA VAL A 10 -10.81 -5.45 15.55
C VAL A 10 -9.69 -4.50 15.93
N TRP A 11 -8.82 -4.88 16.88
CA TRP A 11 -7.65 -4.07 17.27
C TRP A 11 -6.71 -3.79 16.10
N LEU A 12 -6.41 -4.80 15.28
CA LEU A 12 -5.56 -4.65 14.10
C LEU A 12 -6.18 -3.72 13.05
N SER A 13 -7.46 -3.90 12.74
CA SER A 13 -8.18 -3.03 11.81
C SER A 13 -8.22 -1.59 12.31
N PHE A 14 -8.47 -1.39 13.61
CA PHE A 14 -8.51 -0.07 14.23
C PHE A 14 -7.12 0.59 14.25
N SER A 15 -6.07 -0.16 14.60
CA SER A 15 -4.68 0.29 14.53
C SER A 15 -4.32 0.77 13.13
N ARG A 16 -4.64 -0.03 12.11
CA ARG A 16 -4.38 0.31 10.71
C ARG A 16 -5.16 1.55 10.26
N ALA A 17 -6.44 1.64 10.62
CA ALA A 17 -7.26 2.80 10.30
C ALA A 17 -6.67 4.09 10.88
N ILE A 18 -6.22 4.07 12.14
CA ILE A 18 -5.54 5.22 12.77
C ILE A 18 -4.22 5.52 12.06
N VAL A 19 -3.35 4.52 11.85
CA VAL A 19 -2.03 4.73 11.25
C VAL A 19 -2.12 5.27 9.82
N ASN A 20 -3.04 4.72 9.02
CA ASN A 20 -3.27 5.13 7.65
C ASN A 20 -3.98 6.49 7.59
N GLY A 21 -4.95 6.74 8.47
CA GLY A 21 -5.61 8.04 8.62
C GLY A 21 -4.62 9.14 8.99
N LEU A 22 -3.75 8.91 9.98
CA LEU A 22 -2.67 9.83 10.34
C LEU A 22 -1.67 10.01 9.19
N SER A 23 -1.38 8.97 8.41
CA SER A 23 -0.51 9.09 7.23
C SER A 23 -1.12 9.98 6.15
N ALA A 24 -2.40 9.75 5.83
CA ALA A 24 -3.14 10.55 4.86
C ALA A 24 -3.21 12.01 5.30
N LEU A 25 -3.61 12.25 6.55
CA LEU A 25 -3.69 13.57 7.15
C LEU A 25 -2.33 14.27 7.15
N SER A 26 -1.26 13.54 7.48
CA SER A 26 0.11 14.07 7.39
C SER A 26 0.43 14.55 5.99
N THR A 27 0.12 13.74 4.96
CA THR A 27 0.39 14.11 3.57
C THR A 27 -0.37 15.38 3.17
N PHE A 28 -1.65 15.51 3.54
CA PHE A 28 -2.44 16.72 3.26
C PHE A 28 -1.89 17.96 3.96
N ILE A 29 -1.63 17.87 5.27
CA ILE A 29 -1.10 19.01 6.04
C ILE A 29 0.27 19.43 5.53
N LEU A 30 1.17 18.47 5.28
CA LEU A 30 2.51 18.76 4.80
C LEU A 30 2.52 19.33 3.40
N ALA A 31 1.60 18.90 2.54
CA ALA A 31 1.46 19.45 1.22
C ALA A 31 1.03 20.94 1.24
N TRP A 32 0.40 21.42 2.32
CA TRP A 32 0.17 22.87 2.51
C TRP A 32 1.44 23.62 2.86
N TYR A 33 2.25 23.12 3.78
CA TYR A 33 3.45 23.82 4.25
C TYR A 33 4.66 23.68 3.33
N LEU A 34 4.83 22.52 2.68
CA LEU A 34 6.05 22.19 1.93
C LEU A 34 5.88 22.37 0.43
N ALA A 35 6.99 22.61 -0.26
CA ALA A 35 7.03 22.64 -1.72
C ALA A 35 7.09 21.21 -2.29
N PRO A 36 6.62 20.99 -3.54
CA PRO A 36 6.77 19.70 -4.21
C PRO A 36 8.24 19.21 -4.23
N SER A 37 9.20 20.11 -4.42
CA SER A 37 10.64 19.77 -4.39
C SER A 37 11.10 19.16 -3.06
N ASP A 38 10.48 19.53 -1.94
CA ASP A 38 10.83 18.98 -0.62
C ASP A 38 10.40 17.51 -0.51
N PHE A 39 9.21 17.19 -1.02
CA PHE A 39 8.72 15.82 -1.12
C PHE A 39 9.61 14.99 -2.05
N GLY A 40 10.01 15.54 -3.18
CA GLY A 40 10.90 14.84 -4.11
C GLY A 40 12.28 14.57 -3.55
N LEU A 41 12.89 15.56 -2.88
CA LEU A 41 14.20 15.41 -2.24
C LEU A 41 14.19 14.23 -1.25
N VAL A 42 13.19 14.20 -0.35
CA VAL A 42 13.05 13.12 0.63
C VAL A 42 12.64 11.81 -0.05
N ALA A 43 11.86 11.85 -1.14
CA ALA A 43 11.53 10.68 -1.92
C ALA A 43 12.76 10.02 -2.56
N ILE A 44 13.74 10.79 -3.06
CA ILE A 44 15.00 10.23 -3.59
C ILE A 44 15.71 9.46 -2.46
N ALA A 45 15.97 10.13 -1.34
CA ALA A 45 16.71 9.54 -0.23
C ALA A 45 16.01 8.28 0.32
N THR A 46 14.69 8.36 0.55
CA THR A 46 13.92 7.22 1.07
C THR A 46 13.79 6.09 0.05
N THR A 47 13.74 6.38 -1.25
CA THR A 47 13.74 5.35 -2.30
C THR A 47 15.03 4.55 -2.27
N ILE A 48 16.19 5.22 -2.17
CA ILE A 48 17.50 4.57 -2.08
C ILE A 48 17.60 3.77 -0.78
N GLN A 49 17.14 4.34 0.34
CA GLN A 49 17.08 3.65 1.64
C GLN A 49 16.26 2.36 1.57
N ILE A 50 15.10 2.39 0.89
CA ILE A 50 14.22 1.23 0.72
C ILE A 50 14.87 0.15 -0.14
N ILE A 51 15.53 0.53 -1.25
CA ILE A 51 16.27 -0.41 -2.10
C ILE A 51 17.39 -1.07 -1.30
N LEU A 52 18.22 -0.29 -0.61
CA LEU A 52 19.31 -0.79 0.21
C LEU A 52 18.83 -1.73 1.33
N SER A 53 17.72 -1.38 1.97
CA SER A 53 17.09 -2.23 2.98
C SER A 53 16.61 -3.55 2.38
N SER A 54 16.03 -3.55 1.18
CA SER A 54 15.52 -4.76 0.53
C SER A 54 16.62 -5.79 0.20
N VAL A 55 17.84 -5.33 -0.10
CA VAL A 55 18.98 -6.20 -0.46
C VAL A 55 19.42 -7.10 0.69
N THR A 56 19.23 -6.62 1.91
CA THR A 56 19.72 -7.27 3.11
C THR A 56 18.60 -7.73 4.02
N ASP A 57 17.35 -7.75 3.54
CA ASP A 57 16.20 -8.09 4.37
C ASP A 57 16.21 -9.56 4.75
N LEU A 58 16.99 -9.84 5.79
CA LEU A 58 17.04 -11.09 6.49
C LEU A 58 15.67 -11.23 7.12
N SER A 59 14.90 -12.23 6.70
CA SER A 59 13.57 -12.51 7.26
C SER A 59 13.67 -13.09 8.68
N LEU A 60 14.52 -12.48 9.55
CA LEU A 60 14.84 -12.91 10.90
C LEU A 60 13.60 -12.98 11.77
N GLY A 61 12.65 -12.05 11.58
CA GLY A 61 11.35 -12.09 12.24
C GLY A 61 10.55 -13.34 11.84
N GLN A 62 10.52 -13.72 10.56
CA GLN A 62 9.83 -14.95 10.16
C GLN A 62 10.53 -16.21 10.70
N ALA A 63 11.86 -16.21 10.79
CA ALA A 63 12.60 -17.30 11.39
C ALA A 63 12.26 -17.48 12.88
N LEU A 64 12.14 -16.38 13.63
CA LEU A 64 11.66 -16.38 15.02
C LEU A 64 10.22 -16.92 15.15
N ILE A 65 9.31 -16.54 14.23
CA ILE A 65 7.90 -17.02 14.26
C ILE A 65 7.84 -18.54 14.07
N ARG A 66 8.68 -19.08 13.19
CA ARG A 66 8.70 -20.52 12.86
C ARG A 66 9.39 -21.38 13.92
N HIS A 67 10.18 -20.78 14.79
CA HIS A 67 10.83 -21.50 15.87
C HIS A 67 9.80 -21.84 16.94
N ASP A 68 9.70 -23.12 17.33
CA ASP A 68 8.67 -23.59 18.26
C ASP A 68 8.79 -22.92 19.63
N SER A 69 10.01 -22.87 20.19
CA SER A 69 10.29 -22.29 21.52
C SER A 69 11.50 -21.35 21.51
N PRO A 70 11.38 -20.11 21.01
CA PRO A 70 12.49 -19.16 20.96
C PRO A 70 12.89 -18.74 22.37
N SER A 71 14.15 -19.03 22.74
CA SER A 71 14.74 -18.58 24.01
C SER A 71 15.32 -17.17 23.92
N GLU A 72 15.70 -16.57 25.05
CA GLU A 72 16.35 -15.24 25.09
C GLU A 72 17.60 -15.12 24.21
N VAL A 73 18.33 -16.24 24.01
CA VAL A 73 19.50 -16.30 23.14
C VAL A 73 19.12 -16.09 21.68
N HIS A 74 17.95 -16.59 21.24
CA HIS A 74 17.46 -16.39 19.87
C HIS A 74 17.08 -14.94 19.62
N PHE A 75 16.39 -14.31 20.58
CA PHE A 75 16.07 -12.88 20.50
C PHE A 75 17.34 -12.03 20.48
N SER A 76 18.31 -12.33 21.35
CA SER A 76 19.61 -11.67 21.41
C SER A 76 20.42 -11.84 20.12
N ALA A 77 20.37 -13.02 19.50
CA ALA A 77 21.02 -13.28 18.22
C ALA A 77 20.39 -12.46 17.09
N VAL A 78 19.06 -12.45 17.00
CA VAL A 78 18.36 -11.64 15.99
C VAL A 78 18.59 -10.15 16.20
N TRP A 79 18.60 -9.67 17.44
CA TRP A 79 18.94 -8.29 17.74
C TRP A 79 20.36 -7.95 17.28
N THR A 80 21.35 -8.79 17.63
CA THR A 80 22.75 -8.59 17.25
C THR A 80 22.89 -8.52 15.72
N LEU A 81 22.30 -9.47 15.00
CA LEU A 81 22.30 -9.48 13.53
C LEU A 81 21.61 -8.25 12.93
N SER A 82 20.48 -7.81 13.52
CA SER A 82 19.73 -6.64 13.05
C SER A 82 20.51 -5.34 13.26
N VAL A 83 21.16 -5.17 14.40
CA VAL A 83 22.03 -4.03 14.70
C VAL A 83 23.25 -4.02 13.79
N THR A 84 23.96 -5.15 13.66
CA THR A 84 25.13 -5.25 12.78
C THR A 84 24.77 -4.94 11.33
N ARG A 85 23.68 -5.53 10.82
CA ARG A 85 23.16 -5.23 9.48
C ARG A 85 22.86 -3.73 9.34
N SER A 86 22.08 -3.17 10.26
CA SER A 86 21.60 -1.78 10.15
C SER A 86 22.74 -0.77 10.30
N ALA A 87 23.77 -1.09 11.07
CA ALA A 87 25.01 -0.31 11.14
C ALA A 87 25.76 -0.32 9.81
N ILE A 88 25.95 -1.48 9.20
CA ILE A 88 26.59 -1.60 7.89
C ILE A 88 25.79 -0.82 6.84
N LEU A 89 24.46 -1.00 6.80
CA LEU A 89 23.61 -0.28 5.86
C LEU A 89 23.63 1.23 6.10
N GLY A 90 23.57 1.67 7.36
CA GLY A 90 23.66 3.09 7.72
C GLY A 90 24.98 3.71 7.25
N LEU A 91 26.11 3.03 7.49
CA LEU A 91 27.42 3.45 7.01
C LEU A 91 27.51 3.50 5.48
N VAL A 92 27.03 2.47 4.78
CA VAL A 92 27.00 2.44 3.31
C VAL A 92 26.12 3.57 2.77
N PHE A 93 24.97 3.81 3.39
CA PHE A 93 24.05 4.87 2.99
C PHE A 93 24.65 6.27 3.22
N ALA A 94 25.32 6.48 4.36
CA ALA A 94 26.03 7.70 4.68
C ALA A 94 27.24 7.94 3.75
N ALA A 95 28.04 6.91 3.47
CA ALA A 95 29.16 6.98 2.54
C ALA A 95 28.70 7.26 1.10
N GLY A 96 27.53 6.75 0.72
CA GLY A 96 26.91 7.04 -0.56
C GLY A 96 26.31 8.44 -0.69
N ALA A 97 26.21 9.22 0.39
CA ALA A 97 25.50 10.51 0.39
C ALA A 97 26.08 11.52 -0.61
N TYR A 98 27.40 11.69 -0.62
CA TYR A 98 28.08 12.61 -1.55
C TYR A 98 27.94 12.18 -3.02
N PRO A 99 28.35 10.97 -3.45
CA PRO A 99 28.28 10.59 -4.85
C PRO A 99 26.84 10.53 -5.38
N ILE A 100 25.87 10.21 -4.52
CA ILE A 100 24.46 10.22 -4.90
C ILE A 100 23.95 11.67 -5.04
N ALA A 101 24.29 12.57 -4.13
CA ALA A 101 23.91 13.99 -4.25
C ALA A 101 24.48 14.63 -5.52
N GLU A 102 25.72 14.31 -5.87
CA GLU A 102 26.33 14.72 -7.14
C GLU A 102 25.60 14.09 -8.33
N PHE A 103 25.30 12.79 -8.28
CA PHE A 103 24.55 12.11 -9.33
C PHE A 103 23.17 12.75 -9.57
N TYR A 104 22.47 13.23 -8.54
CA TYR A 104 21.17 13.90 -8.68
C TYR A 104 21.28 15.43 -8.87
N ASN A 105 22.48 16.01 -8.85
CA ASN A 105 22.72 17.45 -8.84
C ASN A 105 21.93 18.18 -7.73
N GLU A 106 21.88 17.59 -6.53
CA GLU A 106 21.06 18.08 -5.43
C GLU A 106 21.83 18.05 -4.10
N PRO A 107 22.56 19.13 -3.74
CA PRO A 107 23.44 19.17 -2.56
C PRO A 107 22.69 18.96 -1.24
N ARG A 108 21.41 19.36 -1.16
CA ARG A 108 20.58 19.16 0.05
C ARG A 108 20.42 17.68 0.40
N LEU A 109 20.58 16.79 -0.58
CA LEU A 109 20.44 15.36 -0.40
C LEU A 109 21.48 14.78 0.57
N ILE A 110 22.67 15.39 0.66
CA ILE A 110 23.74 14.96 1.57
C ILE A 110 23.24 14.97 3.03
N GLY A 111 22.69 16.11 3.46
CA GLY A 111 22.19 16.27 4.83
C GLY A 111 21.00 15.34 5.13
N VAL A 112 20.09 15.18 4.16
CA VAL A 112 18.95 14.26 4.28
C VAL A 112 19.42 12.81 4.41
N MET A 113 20.38 12.38 3.59
CA MET A 113 20.90 11.02 3.61
C MET A 113 21.68 10.73 4.90
N PHE A 114 22.49 11.67 5.39
CA PHE A 114 23.14 11.50 6.70
C PHE A 114 22.12 11.35 7.84
N ALA A 115 21.09 12.20 7.88
CA ALA A 115 20.05 12.07 8.88
C ALA A 115 19.26 10.74 8.77
N LEU A 116 18.87 10.34 7.56
CA LEU A 116 18.17 9.07 7.34
C LEU A 116 19.07 7.83 7.54
N SER A 117 20.39 7.97 7.44
CA SER A 117 21.33 6.89 7.83
C SER A 117 21.19 6.54 9.32
N PHE A 118 20.94 7.54 10.16
CA PHE A 118 20.67 7.33 11.59
C PHE A 118 19.31 6.64 11.81
N SER A 119 18.29 7.02 11.03
CA SER A 119 17.00 6.31 11.00
C SER A 119 17.17 4.83 10.61
N LEU A 120 18.08 4.54 9.68
CA LEU A 120 18.37 3.18 9.23
C LEU A 120 19.11 2.40 10.32
N PHE A 121 20.13 2.99 10.94
CA PHE A 121 20.81 2.41 12.10
C PHE A 121 19.83 2.08 13.24
N MET A 122 18.97 3.04 13.60
CA MET A 122 17.92 2.88 14.62
C MET A 122 16.96 1.73 14.34
N SER A 123 16.69 1.44 13.07
CA SER A 123 15.79 0.33 12.71
C SER A 123 16.29 -1.03 13.21
N GLY A 124 17.61 -1.22 13.32
CA GLY A 124 18.22 -2.43 13.85
C GLY A 124 18.12 -2.58 15.36
N LEU A 125 17.95 -1.47 16.09
CA LEU A 125 17.80 -1.44 17.55
C LEU A 125 16.40 -1.87 18.01
N ALA A 126 15.44 -2.01 17.08
CA ALA A 126 14.07 -2.39 17.37
C ALA A 126 14.00 -3.73 18.12
N ASN A 127 13.07 -3.83 19.07
CA ASN A 127 12.96 -5.00 19.94
C ASN A 127 12.46 -6.24 19.15
N PRO A 128 13.24 -7.32 19.05
CA PRO A 128 12.87 -8.53 18.30
C PRO A 128 11.69 -9.29 18.92
N ARG A 129 11.39 -9.09 20.22
CA ARG A 129 10.23 -9.71 20.89
C ARG A 129 8.91 -9.24 20.32
N ARG A 130 8.86 -8.10 19.64
CA ARG A 130 7.66 -7.59 18.96
C ARG A 130 7.02 -8.63 18.04
N VAL A 131 7.84 -9.48 17.42
CA VAL A 131 7.41 -10.57 16.54
C VAL A 131 6.54 -11.60 17.29
N MET A 132 6.77 -11.80 18.59
CA MET A 132 5.98 -12.70 19.42
C MET A 132 4.57 -12.19 19.66
N LEU A 133 4.33 -10.87 19.65
CA LEU A 133 2.98 -10.31 19.75
C LEU A 133 2.09 -10.80 18.60
N GLN A 134 2.66 -10.87 17.40
CA GLN A 134 1.96 -11.37 16.22
C GLN A 134 1.73 -12.88 16.31
N ARG A 135 2.72 -13.64 16.81
CA ARG A 135 2.65 -15.10 16.96
C ARG A 135 1.62 -15.50 18.03
N ASP A 136 1.65 -14.82 19.16
CA ASP A 136 0.85 -15.10 20.35
C ASP A 136 -0.51 -14.36 20.32
N LEU A 137 -0.77 -13.60 19.25
CA LEU A 137 -2.02 -12.89 18.98
C LEU A 137 -2.36 -11.86 20.09
N ILE A 138 -1.36 -11.09 20.52
CA ILE A 138 -1.49 -10.06 21.58
C ILE A 138 -1.59 -8.67 20.92
N PHE A 139 -2.80 -8.33 20.49
CA PHE A 139 -3.04 -7.20 19.60
C PHE A 139 -3.07 -5.83 20.28
N TRP A 140 -3.42 -5.75 21.57
CA TRP A 140 -3.41 -4.49 22.31
C TRP A 140 -2.00 -3.88 22.38
N GLN A 141 -0.98 -4.69 22.67
CA GLN A 141 0.40 -4.22 22.71
C GLN A 141 0.90 -3.83 21.30
N GLU A 142 0.51 -4.58 20.26
CA GLU A 142 0.80 -4.22 18.88
C GLU A 142 0.12 -2.91 18.47
N PHE A 143 -1.11 -2.66 18.93
CA PHE A 143 -1.83 -1.40 18.75
C PHE A 143 -1.06 -0.24 19.39
N VAL A 144 -0.66 -0.36 20.67
CA VAL A 144 0.12 0.67 21.37
C VAL A 144 1.41 0.98 20.63
N LEU A 145 2.16 -0.05 20.22
CA LEU A 145 3.40 0.11 19.48
C LEU A 145 3.18 0.83 18.14
N ASN A 146 2.18 0.43 17.36
CA ASN A 146 1.93 1.00 16.03
C ASN A 146 1.39 2.42 16.07
N VAL A 147 0.45 2.70 16.99
CA VAL A 147 -0.22 4.00 17.07
C VAL A 147 0.69 5.04 17.70
N SER A 148 1.41 4.70 18.78
CA SER A 148 2.31 5.66 19.47
C SER A 148 3.41 6.18 18.54
N GLN A 149 4.15 5.29 17.88
CA GLN A 149 5.21 5.68 16.93
C GLN A 149 4.67 6.57 15.79
N LYS A 150 3.47 6.24 15.26
CA LYS A 150 2.88 7.00 14.17
C LYS A 150 2.37 8.37 14.64
N LEU A 151 1.75 8.42 15.81
CA LEU A 151 1.22 9.64 16.40
C LEU A 151 2.35 10.62 16.73
N VAL A 152 3.41 10.16 17.39
CA VAL A 152 4.57 11.02 17.71
C VAL A 152 5.24 11.50 16.42
N GLY A 153 5.48 10.60 15.45
CA GLY A 153 6.03 10.98 14.15
C GLY A 153 5.18 12.03 13.45
N PHE A 154 3.85 11.84 13.41
CA PHE A 154 2.89 12.81 12.84
C PHE A 154 2.97 14.17 13.55
N VAL A 155 2.89 14.21 14.88
CA VAL A 155 2.91 15.45 15.66
C VAL A 155 4.21 16.21 15.44
N VAL A 156 5.36 15.53 15.51
CA VAL A 156 6.67 16.14 15.28
C VAL A 156 6.80 16.66 13.85
N THR A 157 6.40 15.87 12.86
CA THR A 157 6.41 16.29 11.45
C THR A 157 5.56 17.53 11.21
N VAL A 158 4.32 17.55 11.72
CA VAL A 158 3.42 18.69 11.54
C VAL A 158 3.93 19.92 12.28
N ALA A 159 4.44 19.78 13.50
CA ALA A 159 5.00 20.89 14.27
C ALA A 159 6.20 21.52 13.56
N ILE A 160 7.17 20.71 13.09
CA ILE A 160 8.34 21.22 12.37
C ILE A 160 7.93 21.85 11.03
N ALA A 161 6.96 21.26 10.32
CA ALA A 161 6.47 21.85 9.07
C ALA A 161 5.78 23.19 9.29
N ALA A 162 4.98 23.33 10.36
CA ALA A 162 4.29 24.57 10.67
C ALA A 162 5.25 25.71 11.08
N ILE A 163 6.34 25.38 11.81
CA ILE A 163 7.30 26.37 12.31
C ILE A 163 8.35 26.71 11.24
N TYR A 164 8.95 25.71 10.62
CA TYR A 164 10.14 25.88 9.76
C TYR A 164 9.86 25.77 8.26
N GLN A 165 8.68 25.26 7.87
CA GLN A 165 8.28 25.09 6.45
C GLN A 165 9.36 24.45 5.57
N SER A 166 10.07 23.46 6.13
CA SER A 166 11.25 22.85 5.51
C SER A 166 11.09 21.34 5.38
N TYR A 167 11.73 20.75 4.36
CA TYR A 167 11.83 19.30 4.16
C TYR A 167 12.31 18.54 5.41
N TRP A 168 13.03 19.20 6.33
CA TRP A 168 13.41 18.64 7.62
C TRP A 168 12.24 18.12 8.45
N ALA A 169 11.02 18.63 8.24
CA ALA A 169 9.81 18.10 8.86
C ALA A 169 9.58 16.60 8.57
N LEU A 170 9.85 16.17 7.33
CA LEU A 170 9.73 14.77 6.93
C LEU A 170 10.85 13.91 7.55
N VAL A 171 12.06 14.46 7.61
CA VAL A 171 13.26 13.76 8.10
C VAL A 171 13.21 13.59 9.62
N ILE A 172 13.03 14.69 10.36
CA ILE A 172 12.95 14.69 11.83
C ILE A 172 11.74 13.89 12.30
N GLY A 173 10.61 13.99 11.58
CA GLY A 173 9.46 13.13 11.79
C GLY A 173 9.75 11.63 11.72
N THR A 174 10.50 11.24 10.69
CA THR A 174 10.93 9.84 10.51
C THR A 174 11.85 9.40 11.65
N LEU A 175 12.76 10.27 12.09
CA LEU A 175 13.62 10.00 13.25
C LEU A 175 12.81 9.87 14.55
N ALA A 176 11.87 10.79 14.80
CA ALA A 176 10.99 10.75 15.97
C ALA A 176 10.12 9.48 15.99
N TYR A 177 9.62 9.05 14.83
CA TYR A 177 8.93 7.77 14.66
C TYR A 177 9.83 6.60 15.10
N GLN A 178 11.08 6.56 14.64
CA GLN A 178 12.01 5.46 14.97
C GLN A 178 12.45 5.47 16.44
N VAL A 179 12.75 6.65 17.00
CA VAL A 179 13.07 6.81 18.42
C VAL A 179 11.91 6.32 19.28
N THR A 180 10.68 6.70 18.94
CA THR A 180 9.48 6.25 19.65
C THR A 180 9.29 4.75 19.52
N ASN A 181 9.48 4.17 18.33
CA ASN A 181 9.43 2.72 18.13
C ASN A 181 10.40 1.99 19.06
N ILE A 182 11.65 2.47 19.19
CA ILE A 182 12.63 1.89 20.11
C ILE A 182 12.11 2.02 21.55
N ILE A 183 11.89 3.23 22.05
CA ILE A 183 11.53 3.49 23.46
C ILE A 183 10.26 2.73 23.87
N VAL A 184 9.20 2.81 23.07
CA VAL A 184 7.92 2.14 23.36
C VAL A 184 8.09 0.61 23.28
N SER A 185 8.90 0.09 22.36
CA SER A 185 9.13 -1.35 22.26
C SER A 185 9.86 -1.95 23.46
N TYR A 186 10.84 -1.26 24.06
CA TYR A 186 11.54 -1.75 25.26
C TYR A 186 10.74 -1.55 26.55
N THR A 187 9.88 -0.53 26.60
CA THR A 187 8.99 -0.30 27.75
C THR A 187 7.83 -1.28 27.79
N VAL A 188 7.19 -1.55 26.64
CA VAL A 188 6.07 -2.51 26.54
C VAL A 188 6.54 -3.96 26.60
N LEU A 189 7.73 -4.25 26.04
CA LEU A 189 8.33 -5.58 26.03
C LEU A 189 9.71 -5.55 26.66
N PRO A 190 9.83 -5.59 28.00
CA PRO A 190 11.12 -5.58 28.68
C PRO A 190 12.04 -6.66 28.09
N PHE A 191 13.18 -6.24 27.55
CA PHE A 191 14.17 -7.09 26.91
C PHE A 191 15.55 -6.45 27.07
N TRP A 192 16.51 -7.26 27.52
CA TRP A 192 17.90 -6.83 27.68
C TRP A 192 18.74 -7.55 26.62
N PRO A 193 19.09 -6.86 25.51
CA PRO A 193 19.81 -7.50 24.42
C PRO A 193 21.22 -7.89 24.88
N ARG A 194 21.62 -9.12 24.57
CA ARG A 194 23.00 -9.59 24.72
C ARG A 194 23.63 -9.75 23.34
N ILE A 195 24.88 -9.36 23.18
CA ILE A 195 25.60 -9.56 21.91
C ILE A 195 25.88 -11.06 21.76
N THR A 196 25.28 -11.69 20.77
CA THR A 196 25.53 -13.10 20.46
C THR A 196 25.33 -13.39 18.97
N PHE A 197 26.24 -14.18 18.40
CA PHE A 197 26.14 -14.68 17.02
C PHE A 197 25.75 -16.16 16.97
N ARG A 198 25.33 -16.73 18.10
CA ARG A 198 24.88 -18.12 18.18
C ARG A 198 23.62 -18.29 17.33
N HIS A 199 23.54 -19.38 16.56
CA HIS A 199 22.45 -19.67 15.61
C HIS A 199 22.35 -18.71 14.40
N ALA A 200 23.32 -17.83 14.17
CA ALA A 200 23.31 -16.96 12.99
C ALA A 200 23.21 -17.76 11.68
N ARG A 201 23.99 -18.84 11.56
CA ARG A 201 24.01 -19.70 10.36
C ARG A 201 22.65 -20.36 10.07
N GLU A 202 21.91 -20.74 11.11
CA GLU A 202 20.56 -21.31 11.01
C GLU A 202 19.54 -20.28 10.53
N LEU A 203 19.72 -19.01 10.93
CA LEU A 203 18.87 -17.89 10.51
C LEU A 203 19.20 -17.40 9.08
N PHE A 204 20.46 -17.54 8.62
CA PHE A 204 20.92 -17.11 7.29
C PHE A 204 20.49 -18.04 6.14
N SER A 205 20.42 -19.36 6.38
CA SER A 205 20.19 -20.35 5.32
C SER A 205 18.79 -20.28 4.67
N PHE A 206 17.85 -19.52 5.25
CA PHE A 206 16.46 -19.44 4.81
C PHE A 206 16.09 -18.20 3.97
N SER A 207 17.01 -17.26 3.71
CA SER A 207 16.62 -15.94 3.19
C SER A 207 16.92 -15.69 1.70
N LEU A 208 17.85 -16.41 1.07
CA LEU A 208 18.42 -15.96 -0.22
C LEU A 208 17.40 -15.79 -1.36
N TRP A 209 16.55 -16.79 -1.62
CA TRP A 209 15.55 -16.72 -2.70
C TRP A 209 14.43 -15.72 -2.41
N LEU A 210 14.07 -15.56 -1.13
CA LEU A 210 13.04 -14.61 -0.71
C LEU A 210 13.56 -13.18 -0.84
N THR A 211 14.80 -12.94 -0.41
CA THR A 211 15.49 -11.65 -0.56
C THR A 211 15.65 -11.30 -2.05
N ALA A 212 16.05 -12.24 -2.90
CA ALA A 212 16.13 -12.00 -4.35
C ALA A 212 14.79 -11.55 -4.95
N GLY A 213 13.68 -12.23 -4.60
CA GLY A 213 12.35 -11.81 -5.03
C GLY A 213 11.94 -10.45 -4.48
N GLN A 214 12.28 -10.14 -3.23
CA GLN A 214 11.99 -8.86 -2.60
C GLN A 214 12.76 -7.71 -3.25
N ILE A 215 14.02 -7.92 -3.65
CA ILE A 215 14.82 -6.93 -4.39
C ILE A 215 14.16 -6.61 -5.72
N VAL A 216 13.83 -7.64 -6.51
CA VAL A 216 13.18 -7.46 -7.82
C VAL A 216 11.84 -6.75 -7.66
N ASN A 217 11.05 -7.13 -6.66
CA ASN A 217 9.78 -6.46 -6.36
C ASN A 217 9.99 -5.00 -5.94
N THR A 218 10.97 -4.73 -5.08
CA THR A 218 11.28 -3.37 -4.62
C THR A 218 11.71 -2.50 -5.79
N LEU A 219 12.60 -2.99 -6.65
CA LEU A 219 13.02 -2.29 -7.86
C LEU A 219 11.84 -2.02 -8.79
N ASN A 220 10.93 -2.97 -8.99
CA ASN A 220 9.73 -2.76 -9.79
C ASN A 220 8.90 -1.55 -9.32
N TRP A 221 8.84 -1.28 -8.01
CA TRP A 221 8.07 -0.17 -7.46
C TRP A 221 8.88 1.11 -7.22
N ARG A 222 10.21 1.01 -7.21
CA ARG A 222 11.11 2.11 -6.83
C ARG A 222 11.91 2.69 -7.99
N VAL A 223 12.06 1.94 -9.08
CA VAL A 223 12.83 2.42 -10.24
C VAL A 223 12.28 3.73 -10.80
N GLU A 224 10.96 3.89 -10.92
CA GLU A 224 10.33 5.10 -11.46
C GLU A 224 10.64 6.36 -10.63
N TYR A 225 10.77 6.22 -9.31
CA TYR A 225 11.16 7.33 -8.44
C TYR A 225 12.61 7.78 -8.71
N LEU A 226 13.52 6.83 -8.94
CA LEU A 226 14.92 7.13 -9.28
C LEU A 226 15.02 7.82 -10.64
N LEU A 227 14.31 7.29 -11.65
CA LEU A 227 14.32 7.84 -13.00
C LEU A 227 13.73 9.27 -13.02
N ILE A 228 12.55 9.48 -12.43
CA ILE A 228 11.93 10.81 -12.36
C ILE A 228 12.86 11.78 -11.60
N GLY A 229 13.40 11.37 -10.45
CA GLY A 229 14.29 12.23 -9.66
C GLY A 229 15.54 12.67 -10.41
N LYS A 230 16.14 11.79 -11.22
CA LYS A 230 17.39 12.07 -11.94
C LYS A 230 17.17 12.97 -13.15
N TRP A 231 16.15 12.69 -13.97
CA TRP A 231 15.96 13.38 -15.25
C TRP A 231 15.00 14.55 -15.19
N LEU A 232 14.00 14.51 -14.30
CA LEU A 232 12.99 15.56 -14.17
C LEU A 232 13.17 16.42 -12.91
N GLY A 233 14.04 16.00 -12.00
CA GLY A 233 14.37 16.71 -10.77
C GLY A 233 13.38 16.47 -9.63
N ALA A 234 13.66 17.11 -8.50
CA ALA A 234 12.93 16.88 -7.25
C ALA A 234 11.48 17.41 -7.29
N ALA A 235 11.19 18.50 -8.00
CA ALA A 235 9.82 19.05 -8.05
C ALA A 235 8.83 18.08 -8.70
N GLU A 236 9.15 17.57 -9.89
CA GLU A 236 8.35 16.59 -10.62
C GLU A 236 8.22 15.27 -9.84
N LEU A 237 9.30 14.83 -9.18
CA LEU A 237 9.25 13.66 -8.29
C LEU A 237 8.34 13.90 -7.09
N GLY A 238 8.27 15.11 -6.57
CA GLY A 238 7.35 15.52 -5.52
C GLY A 238 5.89 15.36 -5.93
N HIS A 239 5.53 15.92 -7.09
CA HIS A 239 4.20 15.76 -7.68
C HIS A 239 3.88 14.27 -7.88
N TYR A 240 4.80 13.50 -8.46
CA TYR A 240 4.63 12.07 -8.64
C TYR A 240 4.44 11.33 -7.32
N THR A 241 5.23 11.65 -6.29
CA THR A 241 5.19 10.98 -4.99
C THR A 241 3.86 11.20 -4.29
N VAL A 242 3.40 12.45 -4.21
CA VAL A 242 2.10 12.76 -3.59
C VAL A 242 0.95 12.23 -4.45
N GLY A 243 1.00 12.41 -5.76
CA GLY A 243 0.01 11.88 -6.69
C GLY A 243 -0.12 10.35 -6.58
N ASN A 244 0.99 9.61 -6.58
CA ASN A 244 0.98 8.15 -6.41
C ASN A 244 0.45 7.72 -5.02
N THR A 245 0.80 8.46 -3.97
CA THR A 245 0.28 8.18 -2.61
C THR A 245 -1.24 8.33 -2.56
N LEU A 246 -1.77 9.42 -3.10
CA LEU A 246 -3.21 9.65 -3.18
C LEU A 246 -3.91 8.66 -4.10
N SER A 247 -3.26 8.23 -5.19
CA SER A 247 -3.80 7.25 -6.14
C SER A 247 -3.98 5.86 -5.55
N THR A 248 -3.03 5.45 -4.69
CA THR A 248 -3.02 4.09 -4.13
C THR A 248 -3.92 3.95 -2.92
N LEU A 249 -4.14 5.05 -2.17
CA LEU A 249 -4.80 5.02 -0.87
C LEU A 249 -6.22 4.44 -0.93
N PRO A 250 -7.15 4.91 -1.79
CA PRO A 250 -8.53 4.41 -1.79
C PRO A 250 -8.61 2.92 -2.09
N THR A 251 -7.92 2.48 -3.15
CA THR A 251 -7.89 1.08 -3.56
C THR A 251 -7.24 0.19 -2.50
N ARG A 252 -6.14 0.64 -1.88
CA ARG A 252 -5.42 -0.13 -0.86
C ARG A 252 -6.26 -0.32 0.39
N GLU A 253 -6.84 0.76 0.92
CA GLU A 253 -7.64 0.69 2.15
C GLU A 253 -8.93 -0.11 1.94
N ALA A 254 -9.57 0.04 0.78
CA ALA A 254 -10.80 -0.69 0.46
C ALA A 254 -10.56 -2.20 0.28
N THR A 255 -9.38 -2.60 -0.23
CA THR A 255 -9.06 -4.03 -0.48
C THR A 255 -8.29 -4.72 0.64
N ALA A 256 -7.70 -3.98 1.58
CA ALA A 256 -6.86 -4.53 2.64
C ALA A 256 -7.54 -5.60 3.52
N PRO A 257 -8.82 -5.47 3.93
CA PRO A 257 -9.49 -6.51 4.72
C PRO A 257 -9.70 -7.80 3.92
N LEU A 258 -10.03 -7.67 2.64
CA LEU A 258 -10.24 -8.80 1.74
C LEU A 258 -8.93 -9.57 1.52
N ASN A 259 -7.84 -8.87 1.21
CA ASN A 259 -6.54 -9.47 0.90
C ASN A 259 -5.97 -10.34 2.04
N GLN A 260 -6.28 -10.03 3.30
CA GLN A 260 -5.83 -10.81 4.46
C GLN A 260 -6.45 -12.20 4.54
N THR A 261 -7.68 -12.37 4.04
CA THR A 261 -8.44 -13.63 4.15
C THR A 261 -8.30 -14.53 2.92
N ILE A 262 -7.92 -13.94 1.79
CA ILE A 262 -7.80 -14.60 0.49
C ILE A 262 -6.75 -15.72 0.52
N TYR A 263 -5.53 -15.46 0.99
CA TYR A 263 -4.46 -16.46 0.98
C TYR A 263 -4.77 -17.69 1.85
N PRO A 264 -5.21 -17.53 3.12
CA PRO A 264 -5.69 -18.67 3.92
C PRO A 264 -6.88 -19.40 3.26
N GLY A 265 -7.81 -18.65 2.65
CA GLY A 265 -8.95 -19.20 1.92
C GLY A 265 -8.52 -20.14 0.79
N PHE A 266 -7.61 -19.68 -0.09
CA PHE A 266 -7.06 -20.50 -1.17
C PHE A 266 -6.28 -21.71 -0.66
N SER A 267 -5.50 -21.54 0.41
CA SER A 267 -4.70 -22.63 0.97
C SER A 267 -5.57 -23.79 1.48
N ARG A 268 -6.75 -23.50 2.05
CA ARG A 268 -7.69 -24.53 2.55
C ARG A 268 -8.34 -25.36 1.44
N VAL A 269 -8.59 -24.75 0.28
CA VAL A 269 -9.26 -25.42 -0.86
C VAL A 269 -8.27 -25.78 -1.98
N ARG A 270 -6.95 -25.67 -1.74
CA ARG A 270 -5.92 -25.82 -2.78
C ARG A 270 -5.92 -27.18 -3.49
N HIS A 271 -6.40 -28.23 -2.80
CA HIS A 271 -6.43 -29.60 -3.31
C HIS A 271 -7.69 -29.91 -4.13
N ASP A 272 -8.69 -29.03 -4.13
CA ASP A 272 -9.90 -29.18 -4.93
C ASP A 272 -9.91 -28.11 -6.04
N PRO A 273 -9.61 -28.48 -7.30
CA PRO A 273 -9.48 -27.52 -8.38
C PRO A 273 -10.79 -26.78 -8.69
N VAL A 274 -11.94 -27.44 -8.56
CA VAL A 274 -13.25 -26.84 -8.85
C VAL A 274 -13.58 -25.81 -7.79
N ARG A 275 -13.42 -26.16 -6.50
CA ARG A 275 -13.64 -25.22 -5.39
C ARG A 275 -12.64 -24.07 -5.40
N LEU A 276 -11.38 -24.33 -5.77
CA LEU A 276 -10.36 -23.29 -5.85
C LEU A 276 -10.69 -22.27 -6.95
N THR A 277 -11.10 -22.73 -8.13
CA THR A 277 -11.49 -21.84 -9.24
C THR A 277 -12.72 -21.00 -8.87
N ALA A 278 -13.73 -21.61 -8.26
CA ALA A 278 -14.91 -20.88 -7.78
C ALA A 278 -14.55 -19.87 -6.68
N ALA A 279 -13.68 -20.25 -5.73
CA ALA A 279 -13.19 -19.34 -4.69
C ALA A 279 -12.39 -18.17 -5.27
N TYR A 280 -11.55 -18.42 -6.28
CA TYR A 280 -10.79 -17.38 -6.99
C TYR A 280 -11.72 -16.39 -7.68
N GLN A 281 -12.66 -16.86 -8.51
CA GLN A 281 -13.61 -16.00 -9.20
C GLN A 281 -14.43 -15.15 -8.23
N ARG A 282 -14.91 -15.75 -7.13
CA ARG A 282 -15.67 -15.03 -6.12
C ARG A 282 -14.83 -13.95 -5.43
N ALA A 283 -13.59 -14.26 -5.06
CA ALA A 283 -12.67 -13.30 -4.47
C ALA A 283 -12.33 -12.16 -5.45
N GLN A 284 -12.12 -12.49 -6.73
CA GLN A 284 -11.82 -11.53 -7.79
C GLN A 284 -12.99 -10.55 -7.98
N ALA A 285 -14.20 -11.08 -8.08
CA ALA A 285 -15.42 -10.28 -8.21
C ALA A 285 -15.66 -9.35 -7.01
N LEU A 286 -15.42 -9.85 -5.78
CA LEU A 286 -15.54 -9.04 -4.56
C LEU A 286 -14.50 -7.93 -4.51
N LEU A 287 -13.24 -8.23 -4.83
CA LEU A 287 -12.18 -7.22 -4.87
C LEU A 287 -12.46 -6.17 -5.93
N ALA A 288 -12.81 -6.58 -7.16
CA ALA A 288 -13.10 -5.66 -8.25
C ALA A 288 -14.30 -4.76 -7.92
N ALA A 289 -15.36 -5.30 -7.34
CA ALA A 289 -16.54 -4.54 -6.95
C ALA A 289 -16.29 -3.49 -5.86
N VAL A 290 -15.16 -3.56 -5.16
CA VAL A 290 -14.77 -2.58 -4.13
C VAL A 290 -13.64 -1.68 -4.63
N ALA A 291 -12.66 -2.24 -5.31
CA ALA A 291 -11.49 -1.54 -5.81
C ALA A 291 -11.78 -0.61 -6.98
N LEU A 292 -12.58 -1.07 -7.95
CA LEU A 292 -12.91 -0.30 -9.15
C LEU A 292 -13.58 1.04 -8.80
N PRO A 293 -14.69 1.08 -8.02
CA PRO A 293 -15.32 2.35 -7.67
C PRO A 293 -14.42 3.23 -6.79
N ALA A 294 -13.62 2.64 -5.89
CA ALA A 294 -12.70 3.41 -5.04
C ALA A 294 -11.60 4.12 -5.85
N GLY A 295 -10.93 3.40 -6.75
CA GLY A 295 -9.84 3.96 -7.55
C GLY A 295 -10.31 4.85 -8.70
N ILE A 296 -11.34 4.43 -9.46
CA ILE A 296 -11.87 5.24 -10.57
C ILE A 296 -12.68 6.42 -10.03
N GLY A 297 -13.40 6.26 -8.92
CA GLY A 297 -14.06 7.38 -8.24
C GLY A 297 -13.06 8.46 -7.83
N MET A 298 -11.93 8.06 -7.24
CA MET A 298 -10.82 8.95 -6.92
C MET A 298 -10.25 9.65 -8.16
N ALA A 299 -10.09 8.92 -9.27
CA ALA A 299 -9.61 9.50 -10.51
C ALA A 299 -10.54 10.61 -11.03
N VAL A 300 -11.85 10.36 -11.10
CA VAL A 300 -12.79 11.34 -11.67
C VAL A 300 -12.95 12.57 -10.78
N VAL A 301 -12.85 12.45 -9.45
CA VAL A 301 -12.93 13.58 -8.52
C VAL A 301 -11.58 14.23 -8.20
N ALA A 302 -10.50 13.81 -8.85
CA ALA A 302 -9.14 14.23 -8.51
C ALA A 302 -8.91 15.75 -8.63
N ASP A 303 -9.45 16.40 -9.67
CA ASP A 303 -9.26 17.84 -9.89
C ASP A 303 -9.84 18.69 -8.72
N PRO A 304 -11.15 18.62 -8.41
CA PRO A 304 -11.71 19.39 -7.31
C PRO A 304 -11.11 18.98 -5.96
N MET A 305 -10.80 17.69 -5.78
CA MET A 305 -10.19 17.22 -4.54
C MET A 305 -8.79 17.81 -4.32
N ILE A 306 -7.92 17.83 -5.33
CA ILE A 306 -6.55 18.35 -5.18
C ILE A 306 -6.56 19.86 -5.03
N ARG A 307 -7.36 20.58 -5.83
CA ARG A 307 -7.48 22.05 -5.71
C ARG A 307 -7.97 22.46 -4.32
N LEU A 308 -8.97 21.76 -3.79
CA LEU A 308 -9.51 22.02 -2.46
C LEU A 308 -8.55 21.62 -1.34
N ALA A 309 -7.97 20.41 -1.41
CA ALA A 309 -7.25 19.82 -0.30
C ALA A 309 -5.75 20.14 -0.29
N LEU A 310 -5.15 20.51 -1.42
CA LEU A 310 -3.69 20.68 -1.57
C LEU A 310 -3.34 22.05 -2.15
N GLY A 311 -4.20 22.61 -3.01
CA GLY A 311 -4.05 23.94 -3.62
C GLY A 311 -3.35 23.93 -4.97
N GLU A 312 -3.20 25.12 -5.57
CA GLU A 312 -2.74 25.30 -6.97
C GLU A 312 -1.35 24.74 -7.25
N LYS A 313 -0.43 24.79 -6.27
CA LYS A 313 0.91 24.21 -6.42
C LYS A 313 0.91 22.70 -6.64
N TRP A 314 -0.22 22.00 -6.46
CA TRP A 314 -0.34 20.55 -6.68
C TRP A 314 -1.13 20.19 -7.93
N VAL A 315 -1.53 21.15 -8.76
CA VAL A 315 -2.26 20.92 -10.02
C VAL A 315 -1.59 19.87 -10.93
N PRO A 316 -0.25 19.83 -11.10
CA PRO A 316 0.39 18.76 -11.89
C PRO A 316 0.12 17.34 -11.36
N ALA A 317 -0.16 17.18 -10.06
CA ALA A 317 -0.51 15.89 -9.47
C ALA A 317 -1.91 15.40 -9.86
N ILE A 318 -2.79 16.26 -10.40
CA ILE A 318 -4.14 15.88 -10.86
C ILE A 318 -4.06 14.82 -11.94
N PHE A 319 -3.26 15.05 -12.97
CA PHE A 319 -3.07 14.10 -14.06
C PHE A 319 -2.47 12.76 -13.57
N ILE A 320 -1.57 12.83 -12.58
CA ILE A 320 -0.98 11.65 -11.94
C ILE A 320 -2.07 10.85 -11.22
N VAL A 321 -2.92 11.50 -10.42
CA VAL A 321 -4.01 10.83 -9.69
C VAL A 321 -5.04 10.23 -10.63
N GLN A 322 -5.48 10.98 -11.63
CA GLN A 322 -6.43 10.50 -12.65
C GLN A 322 -5.95 9.22 -13.34
N SER A 323 -4.68 9.21 -13.73
CA SER A 323 -4.09 8.10 -14.48
C SER A 323 -3.79 6.90 -13.58
N LEU A 324 -3.09 7.11 -12.47
CA LEU A 324 -2.61 6.03 -11.63
C LEU A 324 -3.72 5.40 -10.78
N ALA A 325 -4.67 6.18 -10.25
CA ALA A 325 -5.76 5.62 -9.45
C ALA A 325 -6.62 4.65 -10.27
N SER A 326 -6.92 5.02 -11.53
CA SER A 326 -7.62 4.16 -12.49
C SER A 326 -6.87 2.85 -12.76
N VAL A 327 -5.56 2.94 -12.99
CA VAL A 327 -4.72 1.77 -13.29
C VAL A 327 -4.53 0.87 -12.08
N PHE A 328 -4.42 1.42 -10.86
CA PHE A 328 -4.40 0.60 -9.64
C PHE A 328 -5.73 -0.12 -9.42
N ALA A 329 -6.85 0.53 -9.73
CA ALA A 329 -8.17 -0.10 -9.68
C ALA A 329 -8.24 -1.30 -10.63
N LEU A 330 -7.84 -1.13 -11.90
CA LEU A 330 -7.86 -2.19 -12.91
C LEU A 330 -6.90 -3.35 -12.58
N GLN A 331 -5.73 -3.06 -12.02
CA GLN A 331 -4.76 -4.09 -11.61
C GLN A 331 -5.30 -5.03 -10.53
N THR A 332 -6.33 -4.64 -9.78
CA THR A 332 -6.97 -5.53 -8.80
C THR A 332 -7.64 -6.74 -9.42
N LEU A 333 -8.00 -6.67 -10.71
CA LEU A 333 -8.50 -7.83 -11.44
C LEU A 333 -7.44 -8.95 -11.52
N GLY A 334 -6.16 -8.61 -11.58
CA GLY A 334 -5.06 -9.59 -11.63
C GLY A 334 -4.35 -9.84 -10.29
N SER A 335 -4.60 -9.03 -9.26
CA SER A 335 -3.77 -8.99 -8.05
C SER A 335 -3.77 -10.30 -7.23
N LEU A 336 -4.85 -11.08 -7.34
CA LEU A 336 -5.02 -12.36 -6.66
C LEU A 336 -4.04 -13.45 -7.09
N VAL A 337 -3.34 -13.27 -8.22
CA VAL A 337 -2.35 -14.23 -8.70
C VAL A 337 -1.25 -14.48 -7.68
N GLN A 338 -0.88 -13.48 -6.88
CA GLN A 338 0.14 -13.61 -5.84
C GLN A 338 -0.30 -14.61 -4.77
N ALA A 339 -1.51 -14.44 -4.23
CA ALA A 339 -2.06 -15.35 -3.22
C ALA A 339 -2.31 -16.76 -3.77
N LEU A 340 -2.80 -16.86 -5.01
CA LEU A 340 -3.03 -18.14 -5.68
C LEU A 340 -1.73 -18.90 -5.95
N GLY A 341 -0.72 -18.21 -6.48
CA GLY A 341 0.60 -18.76 -6.75
C GLY A 341 1.29 -19.24 -5.48
N MET A 342 1.23 -18.45 -4.40
CA MET A 342 1.73 -18.85 -3.08
C MET A 342 0.99 -20.09 -2.55
N ALA A 343 -0.35 -20.13 -2.62
CA ALA A 343 -1.14 -21.27 -2.13
C ALA A 343 -0.84 -22.58 -2.89
N LYS A 344 -0.46 -22.47 -4.18
CA LYS A 344 -0.02 -23.59 -5.02
C LYS A 344 1.48 -23.90 -4.93
N GLY A 345 2.25 -23.18 -4.12
CA GLY A 345 3.71 -23.35 -4.02
C GLY A 345 4.50 -22.91 -5.26
N GLN A 346 3.88 -22.13 -6.16
CA GLN A 346 4.46 -21.69 -7.44
C GLN A 346 5.29 -20.41 -7.28
N THR A 347 6.12 -20.34 -6.25
CA THR A 347 6.94 -19.15 -5.91
C THR A 347 7.96 -18.82 -7.00
N LYS A 348 8.55 -19.84 -7.63
CA LYS A 348 9.48 -19.67 -8.77
C LYS A 348 8.78 -18.98 -9.96
N LEU A 349 7.53 -19.32 -10.25
CA LEU A 349 6.75 -18.69 -11.33
C LEU A 349 6.50 -17.22 -11.03
N LEU A 350 6.17 -16.88 -9.77
CA LEU A 350 5.97 -15.49 -9.33
C LEU A 350 7.26 -14.67 -9.43
N PHE A 351 8.40 -15.26 -9.05
CA PHE A 351 9.71 -14.64 -9.20
C PHE A 351 10.04 -14.34 -10.68
N ILE A 352 9.85 -15.32 -11.57
CA ILE A 352 10.06 -15.13 -13.02
C ILE A 352 9.16 -14.01 -13.54
N ARG A 353 7.89 -13.98 -13.13
CA ARG A 353 6.93 -12.92 -13.48
C ARG A 353 7.40 -11.54 -13.01
N ASP A 354 7.91 -11.41 -11.79
CA ASP A 354 8.41 -10.11 -11.27
C ASP A 354 9.64 -9.64 -12.04
N SER A 355 10.54 -10.57 -12.37
CA SER A 355 11.75 -10.27 -13.15
C SER A 355 11.42 -9.87 -14.58
N GLN A 356 10.49 -10.59 -15.23
CA GLN A 356 10.00 -10.23 -16.57
C GLN A 356 9.34 -8.85 -16.57
N MET A 357 8.49 -8.58 -15.57
CA MET A 357 7.88 -7.26 -15.41
C MET A 357 8.93 -6.17 -15.25
N LEU A 358 9.98 -6.40 -14.46
CA LEU A 358 11.06 -5.41 -14.28
C LEU A 358 11.76 -5.10 -15.61
N VAL A 359 12.16 -6.14 -16.34
CA VAL A 359 12.89 -6.02 -17.61
C VAL A 359 12.03 -5.36 -18.68
N THR A 360 10.73 -5.60 -18.71
CA THR A 360 9.83 -4.93 -19.66
C THR A 360 9.52 -3.49 -19.23
N ARG A 361 9.40 -3.24 -17.93
CA ARG A 361 8.91 -1.97 -17.39
C ARG A 361 9.94 -0.86 -17.43
N VAL A 362 11.20 -1.15 -17.12
CA VAL A 362 12.27 -0.15 -17.12
C VAL A 362 12.45 0.50 -18.49
N PRO A 363 12.59 -0.24 -19.61
CA PRO A 363 12.73 0.36 -20.93
C PRO A 363 11.50 1.17 -21.35
N ILE A 364 10.29 0.69 -21.06
CA ILE A 364 9.06 1.43 -21.41
C ILE A 364 9.00 2.76 -20.65
N ILE A 365 9.40 2.78 -19.37
CA ILE A 365 9.47 4.02 -18.59
C ILE A 365 10.55 4.95 -19.14
N ILE A 366 11.74 4.44 -19.49
CA ILE A 366 12.81 5.25 -20.06
C ILE A 366 12.37 5.86 -21.41
N VAL A 367 11.77 5.07 -22.29
CA VAL A 367 11.26 5.58 -23.58
C VAL A 367 10.17 6.62 -23.36
N GLY A 368 9.20 6.35 -22.48
CA GLY A 368 8.16 7.33 -22.15
C GLY A 368 8.74 8.63 -21.62
N LEU A 369 9.67 8.53 -20.68
CA LEU A 369 10.39 9.66 -20.10
C LEU A 369 11.10 10.52 -21.16
N LEU A 370 11.83 9.89 -22.09
CA LEU A 370 12.57 10.59 -23.14
C LEU A 370 11.64 11.27 -24.16
N LEU A 371 10.46 10.71 -24.43
CA LEU A 371 9.52 11.25 -25.41
C LEU A 371 8.68 12.42 -24.87
N ALA A 372 8.26 12.36 -23.61
CA ALA A 372 7.25 13.29 -23.08
C ALA A 372 7.45 13.67 -21.61
N GLY A 373 8.62 13.43 -21.02
CA GLY A 373 8.92 13.79 -19.62
C GLY A 373 8.00 13.08 -18.63
N LEU A 374 7.45 13.82 -17.64
CA LEU A 374 6.59 13.25 -16.60
C LEU A 374 5.31 12.60 -17.20
N PRO A 375 4.54 13.25 -18.09
CA PRO A 375 3.42 12.60 -18.76
C PRO A 375 3.78 11.27 -19.44
N GLY A 376 4.94 11.22 -20.08
CA GLY A 376 5.43 9.99 -20.72
C GLY A 376 5.69 8.86 -19.73
N VAL A 377 6.24 9.16 -18.54
CA VAL A 377 6.39 8.17 -17.45
C VAL A 377 5.03 7.67 -16.96
N ILE A 378 4.02 8.56 -16.88
CA ILE A 378 2.67 8.19 -16.45
C ILE A 378 2.01 7.28 -17.49
N TYR A 379 2.10 7.59 -18.79
CA TYR A 379 1.61 6.71 -19.85
C TYR A 379 2.33 5.35 -19.86
N ALA A 380 3.65 5.35 -19.67
CA ALA A 380 4.42 4.13 -19.50
C ALA A 380 3.95 3.30 -18.29
N ARG A 381 3.60 3.97 -17.18
CA ARG A 381 3.06 3.32 -15.97
C ARG A 381 1.69 2.72 -16.22
N VAL A 382 0.82 3.42 -16.94
CA VAL A 382 -0.49 2.95 -17.37
C VAL A 382 -0.34 1.70 -18.24
N LEU A 383 0.49 1.78 -19.29
CA LEU A 383 0.74 0.68 -20.21
C LEU A 383 1.30 -0.55 -19.48
N THR A 384 2.34 -0.37 -18.65
CA THR A 384 2.94 -1.48 -17.89
C THR A 384 1.98 -2.07 -16.86
N GLY A 385 1.10 -1.26 -16.25
CA GLY A 385 0.03 -1.74 -15.37
C GLY A 385 -1.02 -2.59 -16.09
N LEU A 386 -1.41 -2.20 -17.31
CA LEU A 386 -2.33 -2.98 -18.15
C LEU A 386 -1.68 -4.29 -18.60
N ILE A 387 -0.42 -4.25 -19.08
CA ILE A 387 0.36 -5.45 -19.42
C ILE A 387 0.45 -6.38 -18.22
N SER A 388 0.76 -5.85 -17.03
CA SER A 388 0.82 -6.64 -15.79
C SER A 388 -0.53 -7.30 -15.47
N THR A 389 -1.64 -6.58 -15.65
CA THR A 389 -2.98 -7.13 -15.43
C THR A 389 -3.26 -8.31 -16.37
N VAL A 390 -2.96 -8.15 -17.66
CA VAL A 390 -3.12 -9.22 -18.66
C VAL A 390 -2.24 -10.42 -18.33
N VAL A 391 -0.94 -10.21 -18.06
CA VAL A 391 -0.02 -11.29 -17.70
C VAL A 391 -0.48 -12.02 -16.43
N ASN A 392 -0.95 -11.30 -15.42
CA ASN A 392 -1.48 -11.90 -14.19
C ASN A 392 -2.72 -12.77 -14.47
N MET A 393 -3.64 -12.31 -15.32
CA MET A 393 -4.81 -13.11 -15.71
C MET A 393 -4.44 -14.35 -16.55
N LEU A 394 -3.42 -14.25 -17.40
CA LEU A 394 -2.89 -15.39 -18.17
C LEU A 394 -2.20 -16.41 -17.24
N LEU A 395 -1.50 -15.95 -16.21
CA LEU A 395 -0.94 -16.83 -15.18
C LEU A 395 -2.03 -17.53 -14.40
N VAL A 396 -3.16 -16.87 -14.11
CA VAL A 396 -4.32 -17.51 -13.49
C VAL A 396 -4.87 -18.63 -14.38
N LYS A 397 -4.99 -18.39 -15.70
CA LYS A 397 -5.35 -19.45 -16.67
C LYS A 397 -4.39 -20.63 -16.59
N ARG A 398 -3.08 -20.37 -16.54
CA ARG A 398 -2.05 -21.41 -16.41
C ARG A 398 -2.15 -22.18 -15.09
N LEU A 399 -2.49 -21.49 -13.99
CA LEU A 399 -2.52 -22.08 -12.65
C LEU A 399 -3.78 -22.91 -12.39
N ILE A 400 -4.96 -22.44 -12.81
CA ILE A 400 -6.27 -23.05 -12.46
C ILE A 400 -7.18 -23.32 -13.65
N GLY A 401 -6.70 -23.12 -14.88
CA GLY A 401 -7.48 -23.37 -16.11
C GLY A 401 -8.52 -22.29 -16.45
N LEU A 402 -8.60 -21.21 -15.66
CA LEU A 402 -9.63 -20.20 -15.81
C LEU A 402 -9.33 -19.22 -16.96
N ALA A 403 -10.14 -19.24 -18.01
CA ALA A 403 -9.89 -18.45 -19.21
C ALA A 403 -9.98 -16.93 -18.95
N PHE A 404 -9.20 -16.15 -19.70
CA PHE A 404 -9.17 -14.68 -19.61
C PHE A 404 -10.56 -14.05 -19.74
N PHE A 405 -11.33 -14.45 -20.75
CA PHE A 405 -12.69 -13.92 -20.95
C PHE A 405 -13.67 -14.35 -19.86
N GLN A 406 -13.48 -15.51 -19.22
CA GLN A 406 -14.31 -15.91 -18.07
C GLN A 406 -14.03 -15.03 -16.86
N GLN A 407 -12.77 -14.60 -16.66
CA GLN A 407 -12.42 -13.64 -15.61
C GLN A 407 -13.07 -12.29 -15.85
N LEU A 408 -13.00 -11.75 -17.08
CA LEU A 408 -13.66 -10.47 -17.41
C LEU A 408 -15.19 -10.56 -17.32
N ALA A 409 -15.79 -11.63 -17.85
CA ALA A 409 -17.23 -11.85 -17.79
C ALA A 409 -17.76 -11.91 -16.35
N ALA A 410 -17.01 -12.55 -15.43
CA ALA A 410 -17.36 -12.58 -14.02
C ALA A 410 -17.39 -11.18 -13.36
N ASN A 411 -16.59 -10.24 -13.89
CA ASN A 411 -16.48 -8.87 -13.40
C ASN A 411 -17.28 -7.85 -14.24
N PHE A 412 -18.01 -8.31 -15.27
CA PHE A 412 -18.73 -7.46 -16.21
C PHE A 412 -19.63 -6.42 -15.52
N ARG A 413 -20.36 -6.84 -14.47
CA ARG A 413 -21.22 -5.96 -13.66
C ARG A 413 -20.46 -4.79 -13.05
N ALA A 414 -19.34 -5.08 -12.39
CA ALA A 414 -18.52 -4.05 -11.75
C ALA A 414 -17.89 -3.12 -12.78
N LEU A 415 -17.42 -3.67 -13.91
CA LEU A 415 -16.84 -2.89 -15.01
C LEU A 415 -17.86 -1.93 -15.63
N VAL A 416 -19.06 -2.41 -15.95
CA VAL A 416 -20.14 -1.57 -16.51
C VAL A 416 -20.62 -0.55 -15.49
N SER A 417 -20.82 -0.95 -14.24
CA SER A 417 -21.29 -0.03 -13.18
C SER A 417 -20.30 1.09 -12.92
N VAL A 418 -18.99 0.80 -12.94
CA VAL A 418 -17.95 1.82 -12.81
C VAL A 418 -17.81 2.69 -14.06
N ALA A 419 -18.00 2.13 -15.26
CA ALA A 419 -18.04 2.93 -16.48
C ALA A 419 -19.21 3.93 -16.47
N LEU A 420 -20.40 3.49 -16.04
CA LEU A 420 -21.58 4.35 -15.87
C LEU A 420 -21.35 5.42 -14.79
N MET A 421 -20.77 5.04 -13.65
CA MET A 421 -20.37 5.96 -12.60
C MET A 421 -19.40 7.02 -13.14
N ALA A 422 -18.34 6.61 -13.83
CA ALA A 422 -17.34 7.52 -14.36
C ALA A 422 -17.93 8.47 -15.41
N ALA A 423 -18.74 7.97 -16.34
CA ALA A 423 -19.41 8.77 -17.35
C ALA A 423 -20.37 9.79 -16.75
N ALA A 424 -21.14 9.41 -15.73
CA ALA A 424 -22.09 10.30 -15.08
C ALA A 424 -21.40 11.39 -14.25
N VAL A 425 -20.36 11.03 -13.49
CA VAL A 425 -19.59 12.01 -12.70
C VAL A 425 -18.84 12.96 -13.64
N TRP A 426 -18.26 12.45 -14.73
CA TRP A 426 -17.60 13.26 -15.76
C TRP A 426 -18.59 14.18 -16.48
N GLY A 427 -19.78 13.70 -16.85
CA GLY A 427 -20.82 14.53 -17.46
C GLY A 427 -21.31 15.62 -16.50
N LEU A 428 -21.54 15.27 -15.24
CA LEU A 428 -21.97 16.22 -14.21
C LEU A 428 -20.91 17.29 -13.92
N SER A 429 -19.63 16.93 -13.94
CA SER A 429 -18.53 17.89 -13.73
C SER A 429 -18.37 18.88 -14.89
N HIS A 430 -18.86 18.57 -16.10
CA HIS A 430 -18.87 19.51 -17.23
C HIS A 430 -20.06 20.47 -17.18
N VAL A 431 -21.19 20.03 -16.63
CA VAL A 431 -22.40 20.84 -16.50
C VAL A 431 -22.30 21.82 -15.32
N LEU A 432 -21.71 21.37 -14.21
CA LEU A 432 -21.44 22.21 -13.05
C LEU A 432 -20.17 23.04 -13.31
N SER A 433 -20.30 24.36 -13.36
CA SER A 433 -19.14 25.26 -13.41
C SER A 433 -18.23 25.00 -12.21
N THR A 434 -16.93 24.83 -12.43
CA THR A 434 -15.93 24.67 -11.35
C THR A 434 -15.86 25.96 -10.54
N PRO A 435 -16.39 26.00 -9.31
CA PRO A 435 -16.41 27.22 -8.52
C PRO A 435 -15.00 27.55 -8.04
N THR A 436 -14.69 28.83 -7.89
CA THR A 436 -13.43 29.27 -7.26
C THR A 436 -13.52 29.34 -5.74
N ASP A 437 -14.73 29.46 -5.19
CA ASP A 437 -14.94 29.51 -3.74
C ASP A 437 -14.80 28.12 -3.10
N LYS A 438 -14.13 28.06 -1.95
CA LYS A 438 -13.89 26.82 -1.20
C LYS A 438 -15.19 26.16 -0.76
N ALA A 439 -16.18 26.95 -0.33
CA ALA A 439 -17.48 26.41 0.07
C ALA A 439 -18.19 25.75 -1.12
N ALA A 440 -18.18 26.40 -2.27
CA ALA A 440 -18.77 25.86 -3.49
C ALA A 440 -17.98 24.64 -4.04
N LEU A 441 -16.65 24.61 -3.91
CA LEU A 441 -15.82 23.43 -4.23
C LEU A 441 -16.13 22.24 -3.32
N THR A 442 -16.33 22.46 -2.02
CA THR A 442 -16.71 21.37 -1.09
C THR A 442 -18.07 20.78 -1.45
N LEU A 443 -19.04 21.63 -1.78
CA LEU A 443 -20.37 21.20 -2.21
C LEU A 443 -20.30 20.47 -3.55
N HIS A 444 -19.54 20.99 -4.52
CA HIS A 444 -19.30 20.35 -5.81
C HIS A 444 -18.70 18.95 -5.64
N LEU A 445 -17.65 18.81 -4.82
CA LEU A 445 -17.05 17.52 -4.52
C LEU A 445 -18.04 16.56 -3.85
N ALA A 446 -18.81 17.03 -2.86
CA ALA A 446 -19.83 16.22 -2.18
C ALA A 446 -20.89 15.71 -3.16
N ILE A 447 -21.36 16.56 -4.08
CA ILE A 447 -22.33 16.19 -5.12
C ILE A 447 -21.74 15.12 -6.04
N LEU A 448 -20.49 15.28 -6.51
CA LEU A 448 -19.83 14.29 -7.38
C LEU A 448 -19.67 12.94 -6.68
N VAL A 449 -19.26 12.92 -5.40
CA VAL A 449 -19.06 11.70 -4.62
C VAL A 449 -20.40 10.98 -4.36
N ILE A 450 -21.44 11.73 -3.95
CA ILE A 450 -22.77 11.15 -3.70
C ILE A 450 -23.35 10.61 -5.01
N THR A 451 -23.28 11.38 -6.10
CA THR A 451 -23.78 10.96 -7.42
C THR A 451 -23.05 9.69 -7.89
N GLY A 452 -21.72 9.66 -7.79
CA GLY A 452 -20.93 8.48 -8.14
C GLY A 452 -21.33 7.26 -7.31
N GLY A 453 -21.45 7.41 -5.99
CA GLY A 453 -21.87 6.34 -5.09
C GLY A 453 -23.26 5.79 -5.41
N VAL A 454 -24.24 6.67 -5.61
CA VAL A 454 -25.62 6.29 -5.96
C VAL A 454 -25.68 5.58 -7.30
N ILE A 455 -25.01 6.11 -8.33
CA ILE A 455 -25.02 5.51 -9.67
C ILE A 455 -24.32 4.17 -9.67
N TYR A 456 -23.20 4.02 -8.97
CA TYR A 456 -22.49 2.75 -8.87
C TYR A 456 -23.34 1.68 -8.19
N VAL A 457 -23.89 1.97 -7.01
CA VAL A 457 -24.72 1.03 -6.25
C VAL A 457 -26.01 0.72 -7.01
N GLY A 458 -26.66 1.73 -7.57
CA GLY A 458 -27.89 1.60 -8.34
C GLY A 458 -27.70 0.76 -9.60
N SER A 459 -26.71 1.10 -10.44
CA SER A 459 -26.43 0.35 -11.68
C SER A 459 -26.01 -1.09 -11.40
N SER A 460 -25.19 -1.33 -10.38
CA SER A 460 -24.79 -2.68 -9.95
C SER A 460 -26.00 -3.52 -9.52
N PHE A 461 -26.91 -2.93 -8.73
CA PHE A 461 -28.12 -3.61 -8.29
C PHE A 461 -29.10 -3.88 -9.44
N VAL A 462 -29.29 -2.93 -10.36
CA VAL A 462 -30.15 -3.09 -11.55
C VAL A 462 -29.60 -4.18 -12.46
N LEU A 463 -28.28 -4.19 -12.72
CA LEU A 463 -27.64 -5.24 -13.52
C LEU A 463 -27.76 -6.62 -12.86
N TRP A 464 -27.64 -6.68 -11.53
CA TRP A 464 -27.83 -7.92 -10.77
C TRP A 464 -29.27 -8.45 -10.88
N LEU A 465 -30.28 -7.57 -10.82
CA LEU A 465 -31.68 -7.95 -11.04
C LEU A 465 -31.93 -8.40 -12.49
N ALA A 466 -31.42 -7.65 -13.46
CA ALA A 466 -31.59 -7.95 -14.89
C ALA A 466 -30.99 -9.32 -15.27
N MET A 467 -29.87 -9.71 -14.66
CA MET A 467 -29.24 -11.02 -14.87
C MET A 467 -29.86 -12.17 -14.07
N LYS A 468 -31.05 -11.99 -13.48
CA LYS A 468 -31.74 -13.01 -12.67
C LYS A 468 -30.97 -13.42 -11.41
N ARG A 469 -30.33 -12.44 -10.74
CA ARG A 469 -29.66 -12.59 -9.42
C ARG A 469 -28.56 -13.66 -9.39
N PRO A 470 -27.53 -13.58 -10.26
CA PRO A 470 -26.40 -14.50 -10.20
C PRO A 470 -25.64 -14.34 -8.88
N ASN A 471 -24.97 -15.42 -8.46
CA ASN A 471 -24.09 -15.36 -7.28
C ASN A 471 -22.97 -14.33 -7.51
N GLY A 472 -22.81 -13.39 -6.59
CA GLY A 472 -21.82 -12.33 -6.70
C GLY A 472 -21.65 -11.48 -5.44
N PRO A 473 -20.93 -10.35 -5.56
CA PRO A 473 -20.75 -9.38 -4.49
C PRO A 473 -22.07 -8.91 -3.85
N GLU A 474 -23.07 -8.64 -4.68
CA GLU A 474 -24.41 -8.17 -4.32
C GLU A 474 -25.16 -9.20 -3.48
N THR A 475 -24.98 -10.49 -3.78
CA THR A 475 -25.53 -11.58 -2.98
C THR A 475 -24.90 -11.63 -1.59
N GLU A 476 -23.61 -11.32 -1.48
CA GLU A 476 -22.93 -11.28 -0.18
C GLU A 476 -23.41 -10.09 0.66
N VAL A 477 -23.54 -8.92 0.04
CA VAL A 477 -24.14 -7.73 0.66
C VAL A 477 -25.57 -8.05 1.13
N GLN A 478 -26.39 -8.68 0.28
CA GLN A 478 -27.75 -9.08 0.65
C GLN A 478 -27.75 -10.03 1.86
N ARG A 479 -26.87 -11.03 1.90
CA ARG A 479 -26.76 -11.94 3.06
C ARG A 479 -26.37 -11.21 4.34
N ILE A 480 -25.44 -10.27 4.26
CA ILE A 480 -25.01 -9.45 5.40
C ILE A 480 -26.18 -8.60 5.90
N VAL A 481 -26.88 -7.91 5.00
CA VAL A 481 -28.04 -7.07 5.32
C VAL A 481 -29.17 -7.89 5.94
N VAL A 482 -29.51 -9.04 5.38
CA VAL A 482 -30.55 -9.94 5.92
C VAL A 482 -30.16 -10.48 7.31
N LYS A 483 -28.88 -10.83 7.52
CA LYS A 483 -28.39 -11.21 8.86
C LYS A 483 -28.50 -10.06 9.86
N PHE A 484 -28.20 -8.83 9.44
CA PHE A 484 -28.26 -7.68 10.32
C PHE A 484 -29.71 -7.31 10.68
N LEU A 485 -30.61 -7.29 9.69
CA LEU A 485 -32.05 -7.05 9.89
C LEU A 485 -32.69 -8.12 10.78
N SER A 486 -32.34 -9.39 10.60
CA SER A 486 -32.85 -10.47 11.47
C SER A 486 -32.31 -10.35 12.90
N LYS A 487 -31.06 -9.92 13.10
CA LYS A 487 -30.51 -9.65 14.43
C LYS A 487 -31.15 -8.42 15.09
N ALA A 488 -31.36 -7.33 14.34
CA ALA A 488 -32.06 -6.14 14.82
C ALA A 488 -33.52 -6.46 15.22
N LYS A 489 -34.21 -7.26 14.42
CA LYS A 489 -35.57 -7.73 14.72
C LYS A 489 -35.62 -8.59 15.99
N ARG A 490 -34.62 -9.46 16.22
CA ARG A 490 -34.50 -10.23 17.47
C ARG A 490 -34.26 -9.34 18.71
N ILE A 491 -33.43 -8.29 18.59
CA ILE A 491 -33.17 -7.35 19.68
C ILE A 491 -34.42 -6.49 19.98
N ALA A 492 -35.16 -6.09 18.94
CA ALA A 492 -36.42 -5.36 19.11
C ALA A 492 -37.49 -6.21 19.83
N VAL A 493 -37.63 -7.48 19.45
CA VAL A 493 -38.57 -8.42 20.09
C VAL A 493 -38.17 -8.71 21.55
N ALA A 494 -36.87 -8.79 21.85
CA ALA A 494 -36.36 -8.99 23.21
C ALA A 494 -36.45 -7.75 24.12
N LYS A 495 -36.73 -6.56 23.57
CA LYS A 495 -37.01 -5.34 24.34
C LYS A 495 -38.50 -5.08 24.56
N SER A 496 -39.37 -5.77 23.82
CA SER A 496 -40.83 -5.68 23.93
C SER A 496 -41.47 -6.80 24.75
N ALA A 497 -40.65 -7.75 25.21
CA ALA A 497 -40.98 -8.78 26.20
C ALA A 497 -40.22 -8.45 27.48
#